data_AF-L1KYY2-F1
#
_entry.id   AF-L1KYY2-F1
#
_cell.length_a   1.000
_cell.length_b   1.000
_cell.length_c   1.000
_cell.angle_alpha   90.00
_cell.angle_beta   90.00
_cell.angle_gamma   90.00
#
_symmetry.space_group_name_H-M   'P 1'
#
loop_
_entity.id
_entity.type
_entity.pdbx_description
1 polymer ?
#
loop_
_entity_poly.entity_id
_entity_poly.type
_entity_poly.pdbx_seq_one_letter_code
_entity_poly.pdbx_strand_id
1 'polypeptide(L)'
;MPGPTGVAVRTRLKNLTAGDEKVLHLVGDHLGSLASRDLKARCAAGPGHDSERWAQRKRVLTEESSSRWAGSITKSTHDQWALARRGQLAHIHSLQAGVRTIAHRLSLPVGGEGRQEGSGRLRQQAGVVRQVAAPAGAR
;
A
#
# COMPACT_ATOMS: atom_id res chain seq x y z
N MET A 1 -9.63 16.78 -3.30
CA MET A 1 -10.30 15.47 -3.45
C MET A 1 -10.31 14.78 -2.10
N PRO A 2 -11.47 14.35 -1.57
CA PRO A 2 -11.48 13.51 -0.38
C PRO A 2 -10.69 12.22 -0.67
N GLY A 3 -9.82 11.82 0.26
CA GLY A 3 -9.12 10.54 0.15
C GLY A 3 -10.10 9.37 0.22
N PRO A 4 -9.78 8.20 -0.33
CA PRO A 4 -10.67 7.05 -0.28
C PRO A 4 -10.93 6.66 1.19
N THR A 5 -12.17 6.84 1.64
CA THR A 5 -12.63 6.37 2.95
C THR A 5 -12.88 4.86 2.84
N GLY A 6 -11.82 4.07 2.96
CA GLY A 6 -11.92 2.62 3.01
C GLY A 6 -12.51 2.16 4.34
N VAL A 7 -13.61 1.40 4.31
CA VAL A 7 -14.10 0.68 5.48
C VAL A 7 -13.32 -0.62 5.61
N ALA A 8 -12.54 -0.76 6.69
CA ALA A 8 -11.89 -2.02 7.04
C ALA A 8 -12.81 -2.81 7.98
N VAL A 9 -13.57 -3.76 7.44
CA VAL A 9 -14.35 -4.70 8.25
C VAL A 9 -13.43 -5.83 8.69
N ARG A 10 -13.20 -5.93 10.00
CA ARG A 10 -12.46 -7.05 10.61
C ARG A 10 -13.46 -7.87 11.41
N THR A 11 -13.45 -9.17 11.20
CA THR A 11 -14.18 -10.13 12.04
C THR A 11 -13.20 -11.16 12.59
N ARG A 12 -13.58 -11.83 13.68
CA ARG A 12 -12.84 -12.97 14.21
C ARG A 12 -13.70 -14.20 14.00
N LEU A 13 -13.11 -15.22 13.39
CA LEU A 13 -13.70 -16.56 13.37
C LEU A 13 -13.43 -17.19 14.74
N LYS A 14 -14.48 -17.65 15.43
CA LYS A 14 -14.38 -18.33 16.72
C LYS A 14 -14.74 -19.80 16.55
N ASN A 15 -14.22 -20.64 17.44
CA ASN A 15 -14.52 -22.07 17.49
C ASN A 15 -14.22 -22.81 16.16
N LEU A 16 -13.13 -22.43 15.48
CA LEU A 16 -12.67 -23.15 14.29
C LEU A 16 -12.21 -24.55 14.70
N THR A 17 -12.67 -25.55 13.96
CA THR A 17 -12.11 -26.89 14.04
C THR A 17 -10.79 -26.93 13.27
N ALA A 18 -9.96 -27.96 13.51
CA ALA A 18 -8.76 -28.19 12.71
C ALA A 18 -9.08 -28.38 11.21
N GLY A 19 -10.28 -28.88 10.88
CA GLY A 19 -10.76 -28.98 9.50
C GLY A 19 -11.00 -27.61 8.87
N ASP A 20 -11.64 -26.68 9.60
CA ASP A 20 -11.90 -25.33 9.12
C ASP A 20 -10.60 -24.57 8.87
N GLU A 21 -9.64 -24.68 9.79
CA GLU A 21 -8.31 -24.06 9.63
C GLU A 21 -7.59 -24.56 8.38
N LYS A 22 -7.64 -25.88 8.13
CA LYS A 22 -7.06 -26.49 6.93
C LYS A 22 -7.74 -25.95 5.66
N VAL A 23 -9.06 -25.86 5.64
CA VAL A 23 -9.80 -25.30 4.49
C VAL A 23 -9.43 -23.84 4.26
N LEU A 24 -9.35 -23.04 5.31
CA LEU A 24 -8.95 -21.62 5.21
C LEU A 24 -7.54 -21.46 4.64
N HIS A 25 -6.59 -22.31 5.04
CA HIS A 25 -5.24 -22.30 4.47
C HIS A 25 -5.26 -22.65 2.99
N LEU A 26 -5.92 -23.75 2.61
CA LEU A 26 -5.99 -24.19 1.21
C LEU A 26 -6.66 -23.15 0.30
N VAL A 27 -7.75 -22.54 0.77
CA VAL A 27 -8.42 -21.45 0.04
C VAL A 27 -7.51 -20.22 -0.03
N GLY A 28 -6.84 -19.87 1.06
CA GLY A 28 -5.89 -18.75 1.11
C GLY A 28 -4.74 -18.93 0.10
N ASP A 29 -4.13 -20.12 0.07
CA ASP A 29 -3.04 -20.47 -0.85
C ASP A 29 -3.51 -20.41 -2.31
N HIS A 30 -4.68 -20.99 -2.60
CA HIS A 30 -5.26 -20.97 -3.95
C HIS A 30 -5.56 -19.55 -4.44
N LEU A 31 -6.27 -18.76 -3.63
CA LEU A 31 -6.63 -17.38 -3.98
C LEU A 31 -5.38 -16.47 -4.03
N GLY A 32 -4.39 -16.72 -3.17
CA GLY A 32 -3.11 -16.01 -3.18
C GLY A 32 -2.30 -16.29 -4.44
N SER A 33 -2.28 -17.53 -4.92
CA SER A 33 -1.66 -17.92 -6.19
C SER A 33 -2.33 -17.24 -7.38
N LEU A 34 -3.67 -17.26 -7.43
CA LEU A 34 -4.47 -16.57 -8.45
C LEU A 34 -4.19 -15.06 -8.47
N ALA A 35 -4.23 -14.41 -7.30
CA ALA A 35 -3.95 -12.98 -7.17
C ALA A 35 -2.52 -12.63 -7.62
N SER A 36 -1.53 -13.46 -7.27
CA SER A 36 -0.14 -13.25 -7.67
C SER A 36 0.05 -13.35 -9.19
N ARG A 37 -0.57 -14.35 -9.83
CA ARG A 37 -0.55 -14.50 -11.31
C ARG A 37 -1.25 -13.33 -12.01
N ASP A 38 -2.40 -12.92 -11.49
CA ASP A 38 -3.14 -11.79 -12.06
C ASP A 38 -2.40 -10.46 -11.87
N LEU A 39 -1.73 -10.24 -10.72
CA LEU A 39 -0.87 -9.09 -10.51
C LEU A 39 0.30 -9.07 -11.50
N LYS A 40 0.94 -10.22 -11.76
CA LYS A 40 1.98 -10.34 -12.80
C LYS A 40 1.43 -9.91 -14.17
N ALA A 41 0.25 -10.39 -14.55
CA ALA A 41 -0.40 -9.99 -15.80
C ALA A 41 -0.74 -8.49 -15.83
N ARG A 42 -1.22 -7.93 -14.71
CA ARG A 42 -1.47 -6.49 -14.57
C ARG A 42 -0.21 -5.67 -14.77
N CYS A 43 0.91 -6.08 -14.18
CA CYS A 43 2.19 -5.39 -14.35
C CYS A 43 2.65 -5.40 -15.81
N ALA A 44 2.53 -6.55 -16.49
CA ALA A 44 2.90 -6.68 -17.90
C ALA A 44 2.03 -5.82 -18.84
N ALA A 45 0.77 -5.55 -18.48
CA ALA A 45 -0.13 -4.71 -19.28
C ALA A 45 0.28 -3.22 -19.33
N GLY A 46 1.21 -2.77 -18.47
CA GLY A 46 1.71 -1.40 -18.48
C GLY A 46 0.68 -0.35 -18.02
N PRO A 47 0.89 0.95 -18.31
CA PRO A 47 0.08 2.04 -17.79
C PRO A 47 -1.30 2.19 -18.44
N GLY A 48 -1.55 1.51 -19.56
CA GLY A 48 -2.82 1.58 -20.28
C GLY A 48 -4.00 1.12 -19.44
N HIS A 49 -5.13 1.81 -19.58
CA HIS A 49 -6.41 1.38 -19.07
C HIS A 49 -7.22 0.80 -20.23
N ASP A 50 -7.45 -0.51 -20.19
CA ASP A 50 -8.08 -1.25 -21.28
C ASP A 50 -9.13 -2.21 -20.70
N SER A 51 -10.39 -1.96 -21.05
CA SER A 51 -11.55 -2.75 -20.62
C SER A 51 -11.50 -4.18 -21.18
N GLU A 52 -10.89 -4.40 -22.34
CA GLU A 52 -10.74 -5.72 -22.95
C GLU A 52 -9.73 -6.55 -22.16
N ARG A 53 -8.56 -5.99 -21.85
CA ARG A 53 -7.57 -6.63 -20.96
C ARG A 53 -8.12 -6.92 -19.57
N TRP A 54 -8.96 -6.02 -19.05
CA TRP A 54 -9.67 -6.28 -17.79
C TRP A 54 -10.58 -7.49 -17.90
N ALA A 55 -11.42 -7.54 -18.95
CA ALA A 55 -12.35 -8.64 -19.18
C ALA A 55 -11.60 -9.98 -19.36
N GLN A 56 -10.50 -9.97 -20.13
CA GLN A 56 -9.69 -11.17 -20.37
C GLN A 56 -9.06 -11.70 -19.07
N ARG A 57 -8.46 -10.83 -18.26
CA ARG A 57 -7.89 -11.23 -16.96
C ARG A 57 -8.95 -11.82 -16.03
N LYS A 58 -10.12 -11.18 -15.94
CA LYS A 58 -11.23 -11.69 -15.15
C LYS A 58 -11.74 -13.04 -15.66
N ARG A 59 -11.78 -13.27 -16.98
CA ARG A 59 -12.21 -14.54 -17.57
C ARG A 59 -11.28 -15.69 -17.19
N VAL A 60 -9.96 -15.50 -17.33
CA VAL A 60 -8.94 -16.47 -16.90
C VAL A 60 -9.14 -16.86 -15.42
N LEU A 61 -9.34 -15.87 -14.54
CA LEU A 61 -9.59 -16.16 -13.13
C LEU A 61 -10.93 -16.87 -12.87
N THR A 62 -11.94 -16.66 -13.71
CA THR A 62 -13.27 -17.28 -13.57
C THR A 62 -13.23 -18.77 -13.94
N GLU A 63 -12.27 -19.21 -14.75
CA GLU A 63 -12.07 -20.64 -15.05
C GLU A 63 -11.56 -21.41 -13.81
N GLU A 64 -10.89 -20.73 -12.88
CA GLU A 64 -10.24 -21.32 -11.71
C GLU A 64 -10.88 -20.92 -10.37
N SER A 65 -11.90 -20.07 -10.41
CA SER A 65 -12.54 -19.50 -9.21
C SER A 65 -13.97 -19.01 -9.50
N SER A 66 -14.74 -18.69 -8.46
CA SER A 66 -16.05 -18.06 -8.66
C SER A 66 -15.93 -16.68 -9.33
N SER A 67 -16.95 -16.28 -10.09
CA SER A 67 -17.00 -14.95 -10.73
C SER A 67 -16.87 -13.79 -9.74
N ARG A 68 -17.31 -13.97 -8.48
CA ARG A 68 -17.14 -13.00 -7.39
C ARG A 68 -15.69 -12.88 -6.94
N TRP A 69 -15.00 -14.02 -6.77
CA TRP A 69 -13.57 -14.03 -6.43
C TRP A 69 -12.73 -13.47 -7.58
N ALA A 70 -12.96 -13.89 -8.81
CA ALA A 70 -12.29 -13.35 -10.00
C ALA A 70 -12.44 -11.82 -10.08
N GLY A 71 -13.66 -11.30 -9.88
CA GLY A 71 -13.92 -9.86 -9.86
C GLY A 71 -13.18 -9.13 -8.73
N SER A 72 -13.20 -9.68 -7.51
CA SER A 72 -12.51 -9.11 -6.35
C SER A 72 -10.98 -9.09 -6.53
N ILE A 73 -10.41 -10.20 -7.02
CA ILE A 73 -8.98 -10.31 -7.31
C ILE A 73 -8.56 -9.29 -8.37
N THR A 74 -9.25 -9.26 -9.52
CA THR A 74 -8.91 -8.35 -10.63
C THR A 74 -8.90 -6.89 -10.18
N LYS A 75 -9.87 -6.51 -9.33
CA LYS A 75 -9.94 -5.17 -8.74
C LYS A 75 -8.80 -4.92 -7.76
N SER A 76 -8.60 -5.82 -6.80
CA SER A 76 -7.56 -5.68 -5.77
C SER A 76 -6.16 -5.56 -6.38
N THR A 77 -5.81 -6.41 -7.35
CA THR A 77 -4.50 -6.36 -8.03
C THR A 77 -4.34 -5.08 -8.87
N HIS A 78 -5.40 -4.58 -9.49
CA HIS A 78 -5.40 -3.30 -10.20
C HIS A 78 -5.14 -2.14 -9.24
N ASP A 79 -5.85 -2.11 -8.11
CA ASP A 79 -5.72 -1.07 -7.08
C ASP A 79 -4.31 -1.11 -6.44
N GLN A 80 -3.77 -2.30 -6.18
CA GLN A 80 -2.40 -2.50 -5.70
C GLN A 80 -1.37 -1.96 -6.70
N TRP A 81 -1.51 -2.31 -7.99
CA TRP A 81 -0.63 -1.78 -9.05
C TRP A 81 -0.69 -0.25 -9.12
N ALA A 82 -1.89 0.32 -9.04
CA ALA A 82 -2.09 1.77 -9.12
C ALA A 82 -1.48 2.48 -7.89
N LEU A 83 -1.64 1.91 -6.71
CA LEU A 83 -1.02 2.41 -5.48
C LEU A 83 0.50 2.35 -5.57
N ALA A 84 1.06 1.22 -5.99
CA ALA A 84 2.51 1.05 -6.15
C ALA A 84 3.09 2.07 -7.14
N ARG A 85 2.41 2.32 -8.27
CA ARG A 85 2.85 3.30 -9.27
C ARG A 85 2.85 4.73 -8.73
N ARG A 86 1.82 5.12 -7.97
CA ARG A 86 1.78 6.43 -7.31
C ARG A 86 2.88 6.57 -6.26
N GLY A 87 3.11 5.53 -5.47
CA GLY A 87 4.20 5.49 -4.48
C GLY A 87 5.58 5.64 -5.13
N GLN A 88 5.82 4.91 -6.23
CA GLN A 88 7.05 5.01 -7.01
C GLN A 88 7.29 6.43 -7.54
N LEU A 89 6.25 7.07 -8.12
CA LEU A 89 6.36 8.45 -8.62
C LEU A 89 6.66 9.43 -7.49
N ALA A 90 5.97 9.32 -6.36
CA ALA A 90 6.20 10.16 -5.19
C ALA A 90 7.63 10.00 -4.66
N HIS A 91 8.17 8.78 -4.65
CA HIS A 91 9.54 8.52 -4.25
C HIS A 91 10.55 9.17 -5.20
N ILE A 92 10.35 9.05 -6.52
CA ILE A 92 11.19 9.72 -7.52
C ILE A 92 11.19 11.23 -7.31
N HIS A 93 10.02 11.85 -7.10
CA HIS A 93 9.93 13.28 -6.84
C HIS A 93 10.67 13.69 -5.56
N SER A 94 10.57 12.86 -4.51
CA SER A 94 11.30 13.08 -3.25
C SER A 94 12.82 13.05 -3.46
N LEU A 95 13.33 12.06 -4.22
CA LEU A 95 14.75 11.97 -4.57
C LEU A 95 15.22 13.18 -5.37
N GLN A 96 14.45 13.58 -6.39
CA GLN A 96 14.77 14.75 -7.22
C GLN A 96 14.79 16.05 -6.39
N ALA A 97 13.87 16.20 -5.44
CA ALA A 97 13.88 17.34 -4.52
C ALA A 97 15.14 17.35 -3.65
N GLY A 98 15.53 16.19 -3.10
CA GLY A 98 16.77 16.03 -2.35
C GLY A 98 18.01 16.41 -3.15
N VAL A 99 18.12 15.94 -4.40
CA VAL A 99 19.21 16.29 -5.32
C VAL A 99 19.26 17.81 -5.54
N ARG A 100 18.13 18.46 -5.82
CA ARG A 100 18.08 19.93 -5.98
C ARG A 100 18.51 20.67 -4.73
N THR A 101 18.09 20.22 -3.55
CA THR A 101 18.51 20.83 -2.27
C THR A 101 20.01 20.72 -2.06
N ILE A 102 20.61 19.56 -2.35
CA ILE A 102 22.06 19.37 -2.22
C ILE A 102 22.80 20.25 -3.23
N ALA A 103 22.40 20.23 -4.51
CA ALA A 103 23.00 21.05 -5.55
C ALA A 103 22.95 22.55 -5.21
N HIS A 104 21.81 23.03 -4.69
CA HIS A 104 21.68 24.41 -4.25
C HIS A 104 22.64 24.75 -3.10
N ARG A 105 22.74 23.90 -2.07
CA ARG A 105 23.67 24.13 -0.95
C ARG A 105 25.12 24.17 -1.40
N LEU A 106 25.51 23.28 -2.32
CA LEU A 106 26.87 23.25 -2.87
C LEU A 106 27.20 24.47 -3.71
N SER A 107 26.20 25.15 -4.29
CA SER A 107 26.41 26.40 -5.04
C SER A 107 26.62 27.64 -4.15
N LEU A 108 26.39 27.54 -2.84
CA LEU A 108 26.54 28.67 -1.94
C LEU A 108 28.01 28.81 -1.49
N PRO A 109 28.54 30.05 -1.41
CA PRO A 109 29.88 30.29 -0.88
C PRO A 109 30.02 29.80 0.57
N VAL A 110 31.17 29.21 0.90
CA VAL A 110 31.50 28.81 2.27
C VAL A 110 31.87 30.06 3.07
N GLY A 111 31.14 30.35 4.17
CA GLY A 111 31.46 31.42 5.11
C GLY A 111 30.60 32.69 5.03
N GLY A 112 29.60 32.76 4.15
CA GLY A 112 28.58 33.81 4.21
C GLY A 112 27.54 33.51 5.28
N GLU A 113 27.03 34.52 5.99
CA GLU A 113 25.89 34.39 6.91
C GLU A 113 24.72 33.72 6.16
N GLY A 114 24.54 32.42 6.38
CA GLY A 114 23.41 31.70 5.84
C GLY A 114 22.17 32.29 6.47
N ARG A 115 21.39 33.05 5.69
CA ARG A 115 20.10 33.58 6.14
C ARG A 115 19.33 32.44 6.78
N GLN A 116 19.15 32.54 8.09
CA GLN A 116 18.54 31.54 8.95
C GLN A 116 17.01 31.54 8.73
N GLU A 117 16.56 31.52 7.48
CA GLU A 117 15.15 31.40 7.14
C GLU A 117 14.88 29.98 6.64
N GLY A 118 14.52 29.14 7.61
CA GLY A 118 13.76 27.92 7.33
C GLY A 118 14.56 26.72 6.85
N SER A 119 15.70 26.40 7.47
CA SER A 119 16.25 25.05 7.37
C SER A 119 15.23 24.06 7.97
N GLY A 120 14.56 23.34 7.07
CA GLY A 120 13.42 22.48 7.37
C GLY A 120 13.67 21.53 8.55
N ARG A 121 12.74 21.58 9.51
CA ARG A 121 12.61 20.55 10.54
C ARG A 121 12.48 19.18 9.87
N LEU A 122 13.48 18.33 10.08
CA LEU A 122 13.38 16.89 9.93
C LEU A 122 12.14 16.43 10.73
N ARG A 123 11.08 15.96 10.05
CA ARG A 123 9.95 15.32 10.72
C ARG A 123 10.43 13.99 11.30
N GLN A 124 10.91 14.00 12.54
CA GLN A 124 10.93 12.78 13.35
C GLN A 124 9.47 12.41 13.60
N GLN A 125 9.04 11.26 13.08
CA GLN A 125 7.74 10.70 13.45
C GLN A 125 7.83 10.30 14.92
N ALA A 126 7.26 11.13 15.79
CA ALA A 126 7.08 10.80 17.19
C ALA A 126 6.13 9.59 17.25
N GLY A 127 6.68 8.45 17.69
CA GLY A 127 5.87 7.37 18.23
C GLY A 127 5.01 7.92 19.35
N VAL A 128 3.71 7.63 19.29
CA VAL A 128 2.77 7.89 20.38
C VAL A 128 3.23 7.07 21.58
N VAL A 129 3.93 7.72 22.52
CA VAL A 129 4.07 7.21 23.88
C VAL A 129 2.78 7.56 24.59
N ARG A 130 1.87 6.59 24.61
CA ARG A 130 0.64 6.64 25.39
C ARG A 130 1.04 6.56 26.86
N GLN A 131 0.94 7.68 27.57
CA GLN A 131 1.14 7.73 29.01
C GLN A 131 0.02 6.91 29.69
N VAL A 132 0.42 5.83 30.35
CA VAL A 132 -0.44 5.04 31.22
C VAL A 132 -0.50 5.76 32.57
N ALA A 133 -1.68 6.25 32.94
CA ALA A 133 -1.95 6.68 34.30
C ALA A 133 -2.13 5.43 35.19
N ALA A 134 -1.37 5.36 36.28
CA ALA A 134 -1.49 4.35 37.32
C ALA A 134 -2.75 4.61 38.19
N PRO A 135 -3.35 3.56 38.78
CA PRO A 135 -4.58 3.70 39.57
C PRO A 135 -4.30 4.33 40.94
N ALA A 136 -5.13 5.29 41.33
CA ALA A 136 -5.21 5.76 42.71
C ALA A 136 -5.83 4.65 43.58
N GLY A 137 -5.11 4.30 44.64
CA GLY A 137 -5.45 3.21 45.55
C GLY A 137 -6.70 3.47 46.38
N ALA A 138 -7.33 2.35 46.74
CA ALA A 138 -8.32 2.22 47.78
C ALA A 138 -7.78 2.69 49.14
N ARG A 139 -8.64 3.37 49.90
CA ARG A 139 -8.99 3.07 51.30
C ARG A 139 -10.40 3.56 51.56
#